data_AF-E1JTT6-F1
#
_entry.id   AF-E1JTT6-F1
#
_cell.length_a   1.000
_cell.length_b   1.000
_cell.length_c   1.000
_cell.angle_alpha   90.00
_cell.angle_beta   90.00
_cell.angle_gamma   90.00
#
_symmetry.space_group_name_H-M   'P 1'
#
loop_
_entity.id
_entity.type
_entity.pdbx_description
1 polymer ?
#
loop_
_entity_poly.entity_id
_entity_poly.type
_entity_poly.pdbx_seq_one_letter_code
_entity_poly.pdbx_strand_id
1 'polypeptide(L)'
;MLVRFNFLIAGFVLAMTCLWPSTGLSENRVGLVAAMEAARTAGLSQGAIDRVLGFGYRFGLSESDTAAFLEIGGKASSSGGNTAFVIDKIEEGLAKHVPISRIEEAVRKQLGDFAFAQRQLANRPGVTAALNERLAQTLRMGLSRGDIEICLSHPDHTARQVVLTAEFMAAVRQAGLPPALANSLVAQVLGAKDFPFALLEIARFVRDAKQGGNPDAVVAEDAAKVITGDMSLSQARHALGLASPEAASSTGSAQGRSAGASAGSGKGSGQRSGSGGSSGGGSGGSGSGGGGGSGGGGGGGGGSGGGGSGGGSGGGGGHGGGRN
;
A
#
# COMPACT_ATOMS: atom_id res chain seq x y z
N MET A 1 43.56 -46.85 30.62
CA MET A 1 43.04 -48.23 30.45
C MET A 1 42.02 -48.21 29.33
N LEU A 2 42.28 -49.03 28.30
CA LEU A 2 41.35 -49.70 27.37
C LEU A 2 40.27 -48.89 26.61
N VAL A 3 40.03 -49.01 25.30
CA VAL A 3 40.60 -49.78 24.17
C VAL A 3 40.14 -49.05 22.88
N ARG A 4 40.99 -49.06 21.85
CA ARG A 4 40.70 -48.69 20.46
C ARG A 4 39.88 -49.79 19.75
N PHE A 5 39.01 -49.45 18.80
CA PHE A 5 38.71 -50.36 17.69
C PHE A 5 38.75 -49.61 16.35
N ASN A 6 39.71 -50.05 15.54
CA ASN A 6 39.96 -49.67 14.15
C ASN A 6 39.22 -50.63 13.19
N PHE A 7 39.27 -50.24 11.91
CA PHE A 7 39.18 -51.02 10.66
C PHE A 7 37.79 -51.10 9.98
N LEU A 8 37.53 -50.42 8.84
CA LEU A 8 38.05 -50.60 7.46
C LEU A 8 37.45 -51.84 6.78
N ILE A 9 36.49 -51.63 5.88
CA ILE A 9 36.26 -52.51 4.72
C ILE A 9 36.05 -51.61 3.50
N ALA A 10 37.02 -51.66 2.61
CA ALA A 10 36.96 -51.15 1.25
C ALA A 10 36.76 -52.33 0.29
N GLY A 11 35.82 -52.18 -0.64
CA GLY A 11 35.98 -52.57 -2.05
C GLY A 11 35.61 -54.01 -2.48
N PHE A 12 34.55 -54.12 -3.31
CA PHE A 12 34.52 -54.81 -4.63
C PHE A 12 33.11 -54.59 -5.25
N VAL A 13 32.89 -53.75 -6.27
CA VAL A 13 33.14 -53.87 -7.73
C VAL A 13 32.11 -54.75 -8.49
N LEU A 14 31.48 -54.09 -9.48
CA LEU A 14 30.95 -54.57 -10.77
C LEU A 14 29.46 -54.96 -10.94
N ALA A 15 28.84 -54.21 -11.87
CA ALA A 15 27.89 -54.63 -12.91
C ALA A 15 26.51 -55.20 -12.54
N MET A 16 25.51 -54.32 -12.56
CA MET A 16 24.14 -54.63 -12.98
C MET A 16 23.55 -53.39 -13.68
N THR A 17 24.04 -53.13 -14.89
CA THR A 17 23.36 -52.29 -15.88
C THR A 17 22.15 -53.06 -16.42
N CYS A 18 21.08 -52.31 -16.72
CA CYS A 18 19.90 -52.70 -17.50
C CYS A 18 18.74 -53.34 -16.74
N LEU A 19 18.10 -52.56 -15.85
CA LEU A 19 16.65 -52.52 -15.68
C LEU A 19 16.30 -51.21 -14.96
N TRP A 20 16.36 -50.08 -15.68
CA TRP A 20 15.64 -48.90 -15.22
C TRP A 20 14.15 -49.19 -15.39
N PRO A 21 13.35 -49.18 -14.31
CA PRO A 21 11.91 -49.13 -14.49
C PRO A 21 11.56 -47.78 -15.12
N SER A 22 11.25 -47.80 -16.42
CA SER A 22 10.61 -46.72 -17.16
C SER A 22 9.14 -46.57 -16.72
N THR A 23 8.89 -46.49 -15.42
CA THR A 23 7.54 -46.36 -14.84
C THR A 23 7.54 -45.15 -13.93
N GLY A 24 7.17 -44.01 -14.49
CA GLY A 24 7.01 -42.75 -13.76
C GLY A 24 6.75 -41.51 -14.62
N LEU A 25 6.46 -41.65 -15.92
CA LEU A 25 6.28 -40.52 -16.83
C LEU A 25 4.82 -40.09 -17.07
N SER A 26 3.79 -40.67 -16.43
CA SER A 26 2.42 -40.52 -16.94
C SER A 26 1.38 -39.87 -16.04
N GLU A 27 1.64 -39.54 -14.77
CA GLU A 27 0.60 -38.92 -13.92
C GLU A 27 0.76 -37.39 -13.85
N ASN A 28 1.99 -36.89 -13.63
CA ASN A 28 2.24 -35.44 -13.53
C ASN A 28 2.18 -34.70 -14.87
N ARG A 29 2.64 -35.31 -15.98
CA ARG A 29 2.58 -34.70 -17.32
C ARG A 29 1.15 -34.52 -17.81
N VAL A 30 0.28 -35.49 -17.50
CA VAL A 30 -1.16 -35.41 -17.80
C VAL A 30 -1.78 -34.24 -17.03
N GLY A 31 -1.31 -33.97 -15.80
CA GLY A 31 -1.72 -32.81 -15.01
C GLY A 31 -1.38 -31.46 -15.66
N LEU A 32 -0.15 -31.27 -16.15
CA LEU A 32 0.25 -29.99 -16.74
C LEU A 32 -0.48 -29.68 -18.05
N VAL A 33 -0.61 -30.66 -18.95
CA VAL A 33 -1.32 -30.47 -20.23
C VAL A 33 -2.79 -30.14 -19.97
N ALA A 34 -3.45 -30.88 -19.07
CA ALA A 34 -4.83 -30.60 -18.67
C ALA A 34 -4.98 -29.19 -18.05
N ALA A 35 -4.02 -28.75 -17.23
CA ALA A 35 -4.03 -27.40 -16.64
C ALA A 35 -3.87 -26.30 -17.71
N MET A 36 -3.04 -26.51 -18.73
CA MET A 36 -2.91 -25.58 -19.86
C MET A 36 -4.21 -25.47 -20.66
N GLU A 37 -4.84 -26.60 -20.96
CA GLU A 37 -6.12 -26.63 -21.67
C GLU A 37 -7.23 -25.96 -20.85
N ALA A 38 -7.30 -26.25 -19.55
CA ALA A 38 -8.24 -25.61 -18.63
C ALA A 38 -8.01 -24.09 -18.55
N ALA A 39 -6.76 -23.64 -18.44
CA ALA A 39 -6.42 -22.23 -18.42
C ALA A 39 -6.81 -21.52 -19.73
N ARG A 40 -6.57 -22.16 -20.88
CA ARG A 40 -7.00 -21.64 -22.19
C ARG A 40 -8.51 -21.51 -22.27
N THR A 41 -9.26 -22.54 -21.87
CA THR A 41 -10.73 -22.53 -21.83
C THR A 41 -11.27 -21.46 -20.87
N ALA A 42 -10.56 -21.19 -19.78
CA ALA A 42 -10.87 -20.11 -18.85
C ALA A 42 -10.53 -18.70 -19.38
N GLY A 43 -10.03 -18.58 -20.62
CA GLY A 43 -9.72 -17.32 -21.27
C GLY A 43 -8.31 -16.79 -21.01
N LEU A 44 -7.38 -17.62 -20.53
CA LEU A 44 -5.99 -17.20 -20.35
C LEU A 44 -5.32 -17.06 -21.73
N SER A 45 -4.65 -15.92 -21.98
CA SER A 45 -4.00 -15.70 -23.28
C SER A 45 -2.80 -16.65 -23.47
N GLN A 46 -2.48 -16.98 -24.72
CA GLN A 46 -1.33 -17.86 -25.01
C GLN A 46 -0.03 -17.27 -24.45
N GLY A 47 0.19 -15.95 -24.57
CA GLY A 47 1.37 -15.30 -24.00
C GLY A 47 1.44 -15.38 -22.46
N ALA A 48 0.30 -15.38 -21.77
CA ALA A 48 0.25 -15.62 -20.33
C ALA A 48 0.60 -17.07 -19.97
N ILE A 49 0.07 -18.05 -20.71
CA ILE A 49 0.41 -19.47 -20.56
C ILE A 49 1.92 -19.68 -20.79
N ASP A 50 2.45 -19.17 -21.90
CA ASP A 50 3.87 -19.30 -22.26
C ASP A 50 4.78 -18.68 -21.20
N ARG A 51 4.36 -17.55 -20.61
CA ARG A 51 5.12 -16.89 -19.52
C ARG A 51 5.15 -17.76 -18.26
N VAL A 52 4.03 -18.37 -17.86
CA VAL A 52 3.99 -19.30 -16.71
C VAL A 52 4.80 -20.56 -16.97
N LEU A 53 4.75 -21.13 -18.18
CA LEU A 53 5.62 -22.24 -18.57
C LEU A 53 7.10 -21.85 -18.52
N GLY A 54 7.42 -20.62 -18.97
CA GLY A 54 8.74 -20.04 -18.87
C GLY A 54 9.24 -19.93 -17.42
N PHE A 55 8.35 -19.71 -16.45
CA PHE A 55 8.72 -19.74 -15.03
C PHE A 55 9.14 -21.14 -14.59
N GLY A 56 8.44 -22.18 -15.06
CA GLY A 56 8.81 -23.57 -14.78
C GLY A 56 10.25 -23.88 -15.16
N TYR A 57 10.65 -23.47 -16.37
CA TYR A 57 12.04 -23.62 -16.83
C TYR A 57 13.01 -22.71 -16.07
N ARG A 58 12.70 -21.41 -15.94
CA ARG A 58 13.62 -20.40 -15.38
C ARG A 58 13.90 -20.58 -13.89
N PHE A 59 12.89 -20.97 -13.12
CA PHE A 59 12.97 -21.11 -11.66
C PHE A 59 13.00 -22.57 -11.19
N GLY A 60 13.05 -23.54 -12.11
CA GLY A 60 13.12 -24.97 -11.79
C GLY A 60 11.86 -25.48 -11.07
N LEU A 61 10.67 -25.00 -11.46
CA LEU A 61 9.42 -25.44 -10.84
C LEU A 61 9.07 -26.85 -11.30
N SER A 62 8.38 -27.60 -10.43
CA SER A 62 7.80 -28.87 -10.84
C SER A 62 6.65 -28.68 -11.83
N GLU A 63 6.28 -29.74 -12.55
CA GLU A 63 5.09 -29.74 -13.42
C GLU A 63 3.82 -29.43 -12.61
N SER A 64 3.72 -29.93 -11.36
CA SER A 64 2.59 -29.66 -10.46
C SER A 64 2.52 -28.19 -10.02
N ASP A 65 3.65 -27.56 -9.68
CA ASP A 65 3.67 -26.15 -9.30
C ASP A 65 3.33 -25.24 -10.50
N THR A 66 3.84 -25.60 -11.68
CA THR A 66 3.51 -24.89 -12.92
C THR A 66 2.02 -25.01 -13.26
N ALA A 67 1.45 -26.20 -13.10
CA ALA A 67 0.01 -26.44 -13.26
C ALA A 67 -0.83 -25.63 -12.25
N ALA A 68 -0.39 -25.55 -10.99
CA ALA A 68 -1.06 -24.75 -9.96
C ALA A 68 -1.09 -23.25 -10.33
N PHE A 69 0.02 -22.71 -10.85
CA PHE A 69 0.05 -21.31 -11.33
C PHE A 69 -0.82 -21.08 -12.56
N LEU A 70 -0.89 -22.04 -13.50
CA LEU A 70 -1.82 -21.97 -14.64
C LEU A 70 -3.28 -21.98 -14.17
N GLU A 71 -3.64 -22.82 -13.20
CA GLU A 71 -4.98 -22.87 -12.62
C GLU A 71 -5.35 -21.53 -11.96
N ILE A 72 -4.41 -20.95 -11.20
CA ILE A 72 -4.58 -19.62 -10.58
C ILE A 72 -4.78 -18.54 -11.65
N GLY A 73 -3.99 -18.55 -12.73
CA GLY A 73 -4.17 -17.65 -13.87
C GLY A 73 -5.53 -17.83 -14.54
N GLY A 74 -5.96 -19.06 -14.79
CA GLY A 74 -7.28 -19.36 -15.35
C GLY A 74 -8.44 -18.85 -14.49
N LYS A 75 -8.33 -19.02 -13.16
CA LYS A 75 -9.30 -18.45 -12.21
C LYS A 75 -9.33 -16.92 -12.26
N ALA A 76 -8.17 -16.27 -12.39
CA ALA A 76 -8.08 -14.82 -12.54
C ALA A 76 -8.80 -14.35 -13.80
N SER A 77 -8.57 -15.03 -14.94
CA SER A 77 -9.19 -14.66 -16.22
C SER A 77 -10.72 -14.85 -16.22
N SER A 78 -11.18 -16.02 -15.80
CA SER A 78 -12.62 -16.35 -15.77
C SER A 78 -13.44 -15.51 -14.77
N SER A 79 -12.81 -14.96 -13.73
CA SER A 79 -13.47 -14.03 -12.80
C SER A 79 -13.45 -12.56 -13.25
N GLY A 80 -12.88 -12.26 -14.42
CA GLY A 80 -12.70 -10.89 -14.90
C GLY A 80 -11.65 -10.11 -14.10
N GLY A 81 -10.74 -10.82 -13.42
CA GLY A 81 -9.64 -10.24 -12.67
C GLY A 81 -8.44 -9.88 -13.56
N ASN A 82 -7.55 -9.05 -13.01
CA ASN A 82 -6.33 -8.64 -13.69
C ASN A 82 -5.30 -9.77 -13.74
N THR A 83 -5.39 -10.56 -14.81
CA THR A 83 -4.50 -11.69 -15.06
C THR A 83 -3.03 -11.28 -15.13
N ALA A 84 -2.73 -10.14 -15.76
CA ALA A 84 -1.36 -9.64 -15.87
C ALA A 84 -0.75 -9.39 -14.48
N PHE A 85 -1.50 -8.70 -13.62
CA PHE A 85 -1.11 -8.49 -12.23
C PHE A 85 -0.83 -9.81 -11.48
N VAL A 86 -1.68 -10.83 -11.67
CA VAL A 86 -1.52 -12.14 -11.02
C VAL A 86 -0.22 -12.80 -11.45
N ILE A 87 0.06 -12.82 -12.75
CA ILE A 87 1.29 -13.41 -13.31
C ILE A 87 2.52 -12.64 -12.85
N ASP A 88 2.46 -11.30 -12.82
CA ASP A 88 3.55 -10.46 -12.34
C ASP A 88 3.85 -10.73 -10.85
N LYS A 89 2.83 -10.99 -10.02
CA LYS A 89 3.03 -11.36 -8.60
C LYS A 89 3.62 -12.75 -8.40
N ILE A 90 3.25 -13.70 -9.25
CA ILE A 90 3.89 -15.01 -9.26
C ILE A 90 5.38 -14.84 -9.60
N GLU A 91 5.70 -14.11 -10.67
CA GLU A 91 7.09 -13.85 -11.06
C GLU A 91 7.87 -13.13 -9.96
N GLU A 92 7.28 -12.09 -9.35
CA GLU A 92 7.92 -11.34 -8.25
C GLU A 92 8.23 -12.24 -7.06
N GLY A 93 7.29 -13.11 -6.67
CA GLY A 93 7.49 -14.08 -5.59
C GLY A 93 8.61 -15.06 -5.89
N LEU A 94 8.63 -15.60 -7.12
CA LEU A 94 9.66 -16.52 -7.59
C LEU A 94 11.05 -15.86 -7.63
N ALA A 95 11.14 -14.64 -8.16
CA ALA A 95 12.38 -13.86 -8.18
C ALA A 95 12.93 -13.57 -6.77
N LYS A 96 12.04 -13.42 -5.79
CA LYS A 96 12.36 -13.23 -4.37
C LYS A 96 12.59 -14.55 -3.61
N HIS A 97 12.57 -15.69 -4.30
CA HIS A 97 12.73 -17.02 -3.71
C HIS A 97 11.73 -17.29 -2.57
N VAL A 98 10.52 -16.73 -2.70
CA VAL A 98 9.43 -17.00 -1.75
C VAL A 98 8.98 -18.45 -1.95
N PRO A 99 8.73 -19.22 -0.87
CA PRO A 99 8.20 -20.57 -0.99
C PRO A 99 6.93 -20.61 -1.86
N ILE A 100 6.85 -21.56 -2.79
CA ILE A 100 5.75 -21.67 -3.78
C ILE A 100 4.38 -21.65 -3.09
N SER A 101 4.23 -22.41 -2.00
CA SER A 101 2.99 -22.45 -1.21
C SER A 101 2.56 -21.07 -0.69
N ARG A 102 3.50 -20.21 -0.30
CA ARG A 102 3.20 -18.83 0.14
C ARG A 102 2.84 -17.92 -1.01
N ILE A 103 3.44 -18.11 -2.19
CA ILE A 103 3.05 -17.38 -3.41
C ILE A 103 1.61 -17.75 -3.78
N GLU A 104 1.29 -19.04 -3.82
CA GLU A 104 -0.05 -19.53 -4.10
C GLU A 104 -1.08 -18.98 -3.09
N GLU A 105 -0.79 -19.08 -1.79
CA GLU A 105 -1.66 -18.57 -0.74
C GLU A 105 -1.93 -17.06 -0.92
N ALA A 106 -0.88 -16.26 -1.13
CA ALA A 106 -1.00 -14.82 -1.30
C ALA A 106 -1.82 -14.45 -2.53
N VAL A 107 -1.58 -15.11 -3.67
CA VAL A 107 -2.29 -14.84 -4.93
C VAL A 107 -3.74 -15.32 -4.87
N ARG A 108 -4.00 -16.50 -4.29
CA ARG A 108 -5.38 -17.01 -4.09
C ARG A 108 -6.16 -16.12 -3.15
N LYS A 109 -5.55 -15.65 -2.04
CA LYS A 109 -6.18 -14.68 -1.14
C LYS A 109 -6.55 -13.41 -1.90
N GLN A 110 -5.63 -12.90 -2.72
CA GLN A 110 -5.86 -11.74 -3.57
C GLN A 110 -7.04 -11.91 -4.53
N LEU A 111 -7.15 -13.06 -5.21
CA LEU A 111 -8.27 -13.38 -6.08
C LEU A 111 -9.59 -13.47 -5.29
N GLY A 112 -9.54 -14.06 -4.10
CA GLY A 112 -10.68 -14.12 -3.19
C GLY A 112 -11.17 -12.73 -2.75
N ASP A 113 -10.24 -11.82 -2.44
CA ASP A 113 -10.54 -10.42 -2.07
C ASP A 113 -11.15 -9.66 -3.26
N PHE A 114 -10.64 -9.88 -4.49
CA PHE A 114 -11.21 -9.29 -5.72
C PHE A 114 -12.62 -9.80 -6.02
N ALA A 115 -12.83 -11.12 -6.00
CA ALA A 115 -14.13 -11.72 -6.23
C ALA A 115 -15.15 -11.29 -5.16
N PHE A 116 -14.72 -11.12 -3.91
CA PHE A 116 -15.54 -10.54 -2.87
C PHE A 116 -15.93 -9.10 -3.20
N ALA A 117 -14.96 -8.23 -3.53
CA ALA A 117 -15.24 -6.84 -3.89
C ALA A 117 -16.22 -6.71 -5.07
N GLN A 118 -16.03 -7.51 -6.12
CA GLN A 118 -16.92 -7.55 -7.28
C GLN A 118 -18.35 -7.91 -6.89
N ARG A 119 -18.55 -8.93 -6.04
CA ARG A 119 -19.88 -9.30 -5.55
C ARG A 119 -20.56 -8.18 -4.75
N GLN A 120 -19.79 -7.49 -3.90
CA GLN A 120 -20.34 -6.41 -3.08
C GLN A 120 -20.76 -5.18 -3.90
N LEU A 121 -20.05 -4.90 -4.99
CA LEU A 121 -20.33 -3.73 -5.84
C LEU A 121 -21.22 -4.03 -7.05
N ALA A 122 -21.52 -5.31 -7.35
CA ALA A 122 -22.21 -5.71 -8.58
C ALA A 122 -23.54 -4.97 -8.84
N ASN A 123 -24.31 -4.69 -7.79
CA ASN A 123 -25.62 -4.04 -7.89
C ASN A 123 -25.56 -2.53 -7.59
N ARG A 124 -24.36 -1.95 -7.50
CA ARG A 124 -24.18 -0.54 -7.13
C ARG A 124 -24.11 0.36 -8.36
N PRO A 125 -24.73 1.55 -8.32
CA PRO A 125 -24.61 2.52 -9.41
C PRO A 125 -23.15 2.90 -9.68
N GLY A 126 -22.76 2.95 -10.96
CA GLY A 126 -21.42 3.38 -11.39
C GLY A 126 -20.29 2.38 -11.10
N VAL A 127 -20.60 1.11 -10.88
CA VAL A 127 -19.58 0.05 -10.71
C VAL A 127 -18.70 -0.07 -11.95
N THR A 128 -17.40 -0.23 -11.73
CA THR A 128 -16.39 -0.47 -12.78
C THR A 128 -15.36 -1.47 -12.27
N ALA A 129 -14.62 -2.11 -13.18
CA ALA A 129 -13.53 -3.02 -12.81
C ALA A 129 -12.47 -2.34 -11.91
N ALA A 130 -12.13 -1.08 -12.21
CA ALA A 130 -11.20 -0.29 -11.40
C ALA A 130 -11.68 -0.08 -9.96
N LEU A 131 -12.99 0.08 -9.73
CA LEU A 131 -13.54 0.19 -8.37
C LEU A 131 -13.51 -1.15 -7.63
N ASN A 132 -13.74 -2.27 -8.32
CA ASN A 132 -13.59 -3.60 -7.73
C ASN A 132 -12.13 -3.84 -7.29
N GLU A 133 -11.16 -3.48 -8.12
CA GLU A 133 -9.73 -3.56 -7.78
C GLU A 133 -9.37 -2.67 -6.59
N ARG A 134 -9.83 -1.42 -6.57
CA ARG A 134 -9.59 -0.50 -5.44
C ARG A 134 -10.17 -1.03 -4.13
N LEU A 135 -11.41 -1.53 -4.13
CA LEU A 135 -11.99 -2.12 -2.91
C LEU A 135 -11.20 -3.36 -2.45
N ALA A 136 -10.79 -4.22 -3.39
CA ALA A 136 -9.98 -5.39 -3.08
C ALA A 136 -8.60 -5.03 -2.52
N GLN A 137 -8.00 -3.93 -2.99
CA GLN A 137 -6.76 -3.38 -2.44
C GLN A 137 -6.98 -2.81 -1.03
N THR A 138 -8.11 -2.15 -0.80
CA THR A 138 -8.49 -1.61 0.51
C THR A 138 -8.69 -2.67 1.58
N LEU A 139 -9.19 -3.87 1.23
CA LEU A 139 -9.19 -5.01 2.15
C LEU A 139 -7.78 -5.38 2.65
N ARG A 140 -6.76 -5.20 1.81
CA ARG A 140 -5.36 -5.48 2.19
C ARG A 140 -4.74 -4.40 3.05
N MET A 141 -5.42 -3.26 3.18
CA MET A 141 -5.02 -2.18 4.08
C MET A 141 -5.41 -2.44 5.54
N GLY A 142 -5.85 -3.67 5.86
CA GLY A 142 -6.17 -4.11 7.22
C GLY A 142 -7.67 -4.11 7.53
N LEU A 143 -8.53 -3.95 6.52
CA LEU A 143 -9.97 -4.07 6.71
C LEU A 143 -10.42 -5.53 6.61
N SER A 144 -11.32 -5.91 7.50
CA SER A 144 -12.04 -7.18 7.43
C SER A 144 -13.20 -7.11 6.44
N ARG A 145 -13.78 -8.26 6.10
CA ARG A 145 -15.01 -8.29 5.28
C ARG A 145 -16.20 -7.64 6.00
N GLY A 146 -16.30 -7.77 7.33
CA GLY A 146 -17.32 -7.11 8.13
C GLY A 146 -17.18 -5.59 8.13
N ASP A 147 -15.95 -5.06 8.02
CA ASP A 147 -15.74 -3.62 7.87
C ASP A 147 -16.32 -3.09 6.54
N ILE A 148 -16.24 -3.89 5.47
CA ILE A 148 -16.85 -3.53 4.19
C ILE A 148 -18.39 -3.54 4.28
N GLU A 149 -18.97 -4.45 5.06
CA GLU A 149 -20.43 -4.47 5.30
C GLU A 149 -20.92 -3.18 5.97
N ILE A 150 -20.13 -2.60 6.89
CA ILE A 150 -20.42 -1.28 7.47
C ILE A 150 -20.48 -0.21 6.36
N CYS A 151 -19.51 -0.19 5.44
CA CYS A 151 -19.47 0.74 4.32
C CYS A 151 -20.63 0.54 3.31
N LEU A 152 -21.24 -0.64 3.31
CA LEU A 152 -22.37 -1.00 2.44
C LEU A 152 -23.74 -0.73 3.07
N SER A 153 -23.81 -0.34 4.34
CA SER A 153 -25.06 -0.17 5.11
C SER A 153 -26.10 0.76 4.46
N HIS A 154 -25.68 1.66 3.55
CA HIS A 154 -26.56 2.57 2.83
C HIS A 154 -26.72 2.11 1.37
N PRO A 155 -27.87 1.52 0.98
CA PRO A 155 -28.05 0.90 -0.34
C PRO A 155 -28.00 1.91 -1.50
N ASP A 156 -28.35 3.17 -1.24
CA ASP A 156 -28.41 4.21 -2.28
C ASP A 156 -27.03 4.77 -2.67
N HIS A 157 -25.97 4.45 -1.91
CA HIS A 157 -24.62 4.87 -2.24
C HIS A 157 -24.11 4.19 -3.51
N THR A 158 -23.48 4.99 -4.37
CA THR A 158 -22.76 4.54 -5.57
C THR A 158 -21.56 3.66 -5.19
N ALA A 159 -21.08 2.85 -6.15
CA ALA A 159 -19.88 2.03 -5.96
C ALA A 159 -18.67 2.88 -5.53
N ARG A 160 -18.54 4.08 -6.11
CA ARG A 160 -17.45 5.02 -5.78
C ARG A 160 -17.52 5.49 -4.33
N GLN A 161 -18.71 5.83 -3.82
CA GLN A 161 -18.89 6.28 -2.44
C GLN A 161 -18.56 5.16 -1.43
N VAL A 162 -18.96 3.92 -1.73
CA VAL A 162 -18.59 2.76 -0.91
C VAL A 162 -17.07 2.59 -0.85
N VAL A 163 -16.39 2.64 -2.00
CA VAL A 163 -14.92 2.53 -2.08
C VAL A 163 -14.23 3.65 -1.30
N LEU A 164 -14.67 4.90 -1.48
CA LEU A 164 -14.10 6.05 -0.77
C LEU A 164 -14.31 5.95 0.75
N THR A 165 -15.46 5.42 1.19
CA THR A 165 -15.75 5.21 2.61
C THR A 165 -14.85 4.12 3.20
N ALA A 166 -14.64 3.02 2.47
CA ALA A 166 -13.72 1.96 2.89
C ALA A 166 -12.27 2.47 2.94
N GLU A 167 -11.82 3.22 1.93
CA GLU A 167 -10.50 3.83 1.91
C GLU A 167 -10.31 4.81 3.09
N PHE A 168 -11.34 5.62 3.38
CA PHE A 168 -11.36 6.49 4.54
C PHE A 168 -11.23 5.70 5.85
N MET A 169 -12.03 4.64 6.03
CA MET A 169 -11.95 3.78 7.21
C MET A 169 -10.55 3.19 7.40
N ALA A 170 -9.98 2.64 6.33
CA ALA A 170 -8.63 2.09 6.35
C ALA A 170 -7.61 3.16 6.75
N ALA A 171 -7.69 4.35 6.16
CA ALA A 171 -6.76 5.44 6.40
C ALA A 171 -6.82 5.96 7.85
N VAL A 172 -8.02 6.16 8.43
CA VAL A 172 -8.12 6.63 9.83
C VAL A 172 -7.70 5.56 10.83
N ARG A 173 -7.89 4.28 10.54
CA ARG A 173 -7.37 3.19 11.38
C ARG A 173 -5.85 3.11 11.30
N GLN A 174 -5.27 3.23 10.10
CA GLN A 174 -3.82 3.28 9.91
C GLN A 174 -3.18 4.53 10.55
N ALA A 175 -3.94 5.63 10.68
CA ALA A 175 -3.55 6.80 11.47
C ALA A 175 -3.52 6.54 12.99
N GLY A 176 -3.91 5.35 13.43
CA GLY A 176 -3.92 4.94 14.84
C GLY A 176 -5.19 5.32 15.59
N LEU A 177 -6.28 5.66 14.90
CA LEU A 177 -7.57 5.89 15.55
C LEU A 177 -8.20 4.56 15.99
N PRO A 178 -8.70 4.43 17.24
CA PRO A 178 -9.33 3.22 17.71
C PRO A 178 -10.52 2.78 16.83
N PRO A 179 -10.76 1.46 16.66
CA PRO A 179 -11.83 0.96 15.78
C PRO A 179 -13.22 1.55 16.07
N ALA A 180 -13.57 1.76 17.34
CA ALA A 180 -14.86 2.35 17.73
C ALA A 180 -15.03 3.78 17.19
N LEU A 181 -13.99 4.62 17.29
CA LEU A 181 -14.02 5.99 16.77
C LEU A 181 -13.98 6.01 15.25
N ALA A 182 -13.17 5.15 14.61
CA ALA A 182 -13.16 5.01 13.17
C ALA A 182 -14.54 4.62 12.60
N ASN A 183 -15.23 3.68 13.26
CA ASN A 183 -16.58 3.26 12.89
C ASN A 183 -17.60 4.39 13.07
N SER A 184 -17.47 5.18 14.15
CA SER A 184 -18.31 6.37 14.36
C SER A 184 -18.13 7.40 13.25
N LEU A 185 -16.90 7.69 12.83
CA LEU A 185 -16.63 8.61 11.72
C LEU A 185 -17.22 8.09 10.40
N VAL A 186 -17.07 6.78 10.13
CA VAL A 186 -17.67 6.16 8.94
C VAL A 186 -19.20 6.26 8.98
N ALA A 187 -19.83 6.04 10.12
CA ALA A 187 -21.28 6.19 10.26
C ALA A 187 -21.72 7.64 9.95
N GLN A 188 -20.94 8.64 10.36
CA GLN A 188 -21.22 10.04 10.03
C GLN A 188 -21.01 10.36 8.55
N VAL A 189 -19.96 9.83 7.92
CA VAL A 189 -19.76 9.95 6.45
C VAL A 189 -20.97 9.38 5.71
N LEU A 190 -21.46 8.24 6.16
CA LEU A 190 -22.56 7.55 5.52
C LEU A 190 -23.91 8.23 5.76
N GLY A 191 -24.11 8.84 6.94
CA GLY A 191 -25.31 9.56 7.30
C GLY A 191 -25.33 11.05 6.90
N ALA A 192 -24.24 11.57 6.33
CA ALA A 192 -24.16 12.96 5.89
C ALA A 192 -25.15 13.21 4.75
N LYS A 193 -25.87 14.35 4.82
CA LYS A 193 -26.83 14.75 3.79
C LYS A 193 -26.19 14.84 2.39
N ASP A 194 -24.98 15.39 2.35
CA ASP A 194 -24.14 15.48 1.16
C ASP A 194 -22.88 14.64 1.39
N PHE A 195 -22.56 13.74 0.46
CA PHE A 195 -21.40 12.87 0.61
C PHE A 195 -20.10 13.70 0.61
N PRO A 196 -19.25 13.61 1.65
CA PRO A 196 -18.05 14.44 1.75
C PRO A 196 -17.07 14.16 0.60
N PHE A 197 -16.68 15.21 -0.13
CA PHE A 197 -15.76 15.06 -1.27
C PHE A 197 -14.28 14.97 -0.87
N ALA A 198 -13.93 15.35 0.37
CA ALA A 198 -12.55 15.49 0.85
C ALA A 198 -12.13 14.42 1.88
N LEU A 199 -12.69 13.21 1.84
CA LEU A 199 -12.43 12.15 2.84
C LEU A 199 -10.94 11.84 3.05
N LEU A 200 -10.13 11.79 1.98
CA LEU A 200 -8.69 11.57 2.11
C LEU A 200 -7.97 12.73 2.81
N GLU A 201 -8.43 13.96 2.64
CA GLU A 201 -7.86 15.11 3.33
C GLU A 201 -8.22 15.11 4.82
N ILE A 202 -9.44 14.68 5.15
CA ILE A 202 -9.88 14.47 6.53
C ILE A 202 -9.06 13.36 7.17
N ALA A 203 -8.83 12.23 6.48
CA ALA A 203 -7.98 11.16 7.00
C ALA A 203 -6.52 11.60 7.22
N ARG A 204 -5.97 12.43 6.32
CA ARG A 204 -4.65 13.05 6.52
C ARG A 204 -4.63 13.96 7.74
N PHE A 205 -5.65 14.78 7.92
CA PHE A 205 -5.80 15.58 9.14
C PHE A 205 -5.81 14.72 10.40
N VAL A 206 -6.57 13.63 10.44
CA VAL A 206 -6.60 12.68 11.58
C VAL A 206 -5.20 12.15 11.86
N ARG A 207 -4.47 11.72 10.83
CA ARG A 207 -3.09 11.24 10.95
C ARG A 207 -2.15 12.30 11.51
N ASP A 208 -2.19 13.51 10.96
CA ASP A 208 -1.28 14.59 11.35
C ASP A 208 -1.59 15.02 12.80
N ALA A 209 -2.86 15.10 13.18
CA ALA A 209 -3.30 15.37 14.54
C ALA A 209 -2.82 14.30 15.54
N LYS A 210 -2.95 13.03 15.17
CA LYS A 210 -2.48 11.88 15.96
C LYS A 210 -0.97 11.87 16.13
N GLN A 211 -0.22 12.18 15.07
CA GLN A 211 1.25 12.33 15.13
C GLN A 211 1.68 13.51 16.00
N GLY A 212 0.87 14.57 16.06
CA GLY A 212 1.04 15.70 16.99
C GLY A 212 0.69 15.39 18.46
N GLY A 213 0.27 14.17 18.78
CA GLY A 213 -0.06 13.76 20.16
C GLY A 213 -1.44 14.20 20.65
N ASN A 214 -2.32 14.67 19.76
CA ASN A 214 -3.67 15.06 20.15
C ASN A 214 -4.50 13.85 20.62
N PRO A 215 -5.37 14.00 21.66
CA PRO A 215 -6.19 12.91 22.16
C PRO A 215 -7.22 12.41 21.13
N ASP A 216 -7.41 11.09 21.04
CA ASP A 216 -8.25 10.44 20.02
C ASP A 216 -9.67 10.99 19.95
N ALA A 217 -10.28 11.23 21.11
CA ALA A 217 -11.64 11.75 21.20
C ALA A 217 -11.75 13.15 20.57
N VAL A 218 -10.77 14.02 20.82
CA VAL A 218 -10.75 15.38 20.28
C VAL A 218 -10.52 15.35 18.77
N VAL A 219 -9.57 14.51 18.30
CA VAL A 219 -9.31 14.34 16.86
C VAL A 219 -10.55 13.82 16.13
N ALA A 220 -11.23 12.83 16.70
CA ALA A 220 -12.46 12.28 16.13
C ALA A 220 -13.60 13.30 16.15
N GLU A 221 -13.76 14.08 17.21
CA GLU A 221 -14.79 15.12 17.31
C GLU A 221 -14.61 16.22 16.25
N ASP A 222 -13.39 16.73 16.06
CA ASP A 222 -13.15 17.75 15.05
C ASP A 222 -13.26 17.19 13.63
N ALA A 223 -12.79 15.95 13.39
CA ALA A 223 -13.03 15.27 12.12
C ALA A 223 -14.52 15.09 11.82
N ALA A 224 -15.32 14.75 12.85
CA ALA A 224 -16.77 14.64 12.75
C ALA A 224 -17.42 15.95 12.32
N LYS A 225 -17.06 17.06 12.97
CA LYS A 225 -17.56 18.40 12.60
C LYS A 225 -17.18 18.79 11.16
N VAL A 226 -16.00 18.37 10.69
CA VAL A 226 -15.60 18.58 9.29
C VAL A 226 -16.44 17.75 8.31
N ILE A 227 -16.77 16.50 8.68
CA ILE A 227 -17.63 15.63 7.88
C ILE A 227 -19.06 16.19 7.77
N THR A 228 -19.62 16.69 8.87
CA THR A 228 -20.98 17.27 8.91
C THR A 228 -21.06 18.67 8.32
N GLY A 229 -19.91 19.32 8.09
CA GLY A 229 -19.82 20.68 7.55
C GLY A 229 -19.94 21.78 8.62
N ASP A 230 -19.99 21.42 9.90
CA ASP A 230 -20.04 22.37 11.03
C ASP A 230 -18.70 23.08 11.25
N MET A 231 -17.61 22.53 10.71
CA MET A 231 -16.26 23.08 10.80
C MET A 231 -15.51 22.90 9.48
N SER A 232 -14.71 23.88 9.07
CA SER A 232 -13.82 23.71 7.93
C SER A 232 -12.56 22.92 8.32
N LEU A 233 -11.92 22.25 7.35
CA LEU A 233 -10.67 21.53 7.60
C LEU A 233 -9.55 22.46 8.10
N SER A 234 -9.53 23.73 7.70
CA SER A 234 -8.56 24.71 8.19
C SER A 234 -8.80 25.10 9.64
N GLN A 235 -10.07 25.26 10.04
CA GLN A 235 -10.46 25.52 11.43
C GLN A 235 -10.07 24.35 12.34
N ALA A 236 -10.34 23.11 11.91
CA ALA A 236 -9.95 21.91 12.64
C ALA A 236 -8.43 21.81 12.82
N ARG A 237 -7.64 22.10 11.77
CA ARG A 237 -6.18 22.15 11.87
C ARG A 237 -5.69 23.21 12.85
N HIS A 238 -6.28 24.40 12.83
CA HIS A 238 -5.91 25.46 13.76
C HIS A 238 -6.27 25.10 15.21
N ALA A 239 -7.44 24.49 15.45
CA ALA A 239 -7.90 24.07 16.77
C ALA A 239 -6.93 23.07 17.44
N LEU A 240 -6.30 22.20 16.64
CA LEU A 240 -5.34 21.20 17.12
C LEU A 240 -3.87 21.62 17.00
N GLY A 241 -3.61 22.92 16.75
CA GLY A 241 -2.25 23.45 16.66
C GLY A 241 -1.44 22.93 15.48
N LEU A 242 -2.10 22.46 14.41
CA LEU A 242 -1.47 21.94 13.18
C LEU A 242 -1.22 23.01 12.11
N ALA A 243 -1.59 24.27 12.38
CA ALA A 243 -1.32 25.36 11.46
C ALA A 243 0.19 25.69 11.47
N SER A 244 0.85 25.66 10.30
CA SER A 244 2.26 26.06 10.18
C SER A 244 2.48 27.47 10.73
N PRO A 245 3.55 27.70 11.51
CA PRO A 245 3.87 29.01 12.07
C PRO A 245 4.18 30.11 11.02
N GLU A 246 4.32 29.76 9.74
CA GLU A 246 4.61 30.72 8.65
C GLU A 246 3.47 31.71 8.35
N ALA A 247 2.24 31.44 8.79
CA ALA A 247 1.14 32.42 8.65
C ALA A 247 1.14 33.48 9.76
N ALA A 248 1.94 33.33 10.82
CA ALA A 248 2.02 34.27 11.93
C ALA A 248 3.07 35.38 11.74
N SER A 249 3.86 35.35 10.66
CA SER A 249 4.95 36.32 10.42
C SER A 249 4.65 37.39 9.36
N SER A 250 3.41 37.56 8.90
CA SER A 250 3.05 38.62 7.92
C SER A 250 2.28 39.81 8.49
N THR A 251 2.00 39.86 9.80
CA THR A 251 1.46 41.05 10.48
C THR A 251 2.49 41.68 11.42
N GLY A 252 3.67 41.98 10.88
CA GLY A 252 4.58 42.96 11.47
C GLY A 252 4.13 44.36 11.08
N SER A 253 3.35 44.99 11.96
CA SER A 253 2.91 46.38 11.86
C SER A 253 4.11 47.34 11.77
N ALA A 254 4.40 47.88 10.57
CA ALA A 254 5.29 49.02 10.41
C ALA A 254 4.47 50.30 10.25
N GLN A 255 3.77 50.67 11.32
CA GLN A 255 3.25 52.03 11.51
C GLN A 255 4.44 52.91 11.93
N GLY A 256 4.80 53.88 11.10
CA GLY A 256 6.01 54.68 11.26
C GLY A 256 6.07 55.56 12.51
N ARG A 257 7.29 56.01 12.83
CA ARG A 257 7.55 57.31 13.46
C ARG A 257 9.01 57.73 13.27
N SER A 258 9.13 59.00 12.92
CA SER A 258 10.32 59.78 12.57
C SER A 258 11.14 60.23 13.79
N ALA A 259 12.38 60.62 13.48
CA ALA A 259 13.27 61.55 14.19
C ALA A 259 13.97 61.07 15.48
N GLY A 260 15.31 61.22 15.49
CA GLY A 260 16.10 61.26 16.72
C GLY A 260 17.54 60.80 16.55
N ALA A 261 18.45 61.76 16.36
CA ALA A 261 19.88 61.54 16.38
C ALA A 261 20.37 61.07 17.77
N SER A 262 21.29 60.11 17.83
CA SER A 262 22.35 60.12 18.85
C SER A 262 23.56 59.30 18.40
N ALA A 263 24.72 59.96 18.48
CA ALA A 263 26.03 59.40 18.26
C ALA A 263 26.36 58.26 19.25
N GLY A 264 27.08 57.25 18.76
CA GLY A 264 27.59 56.15 19.57
C GLY A 264 28.80 55.50 18.89
N SER A 265 29.98 55.97 19.24
CA SER A 265 31.29 55.49 18.79
C SER A 265 31.52 54.02 19.18
N GLY A 266 31.89 53.19 18.21
CA GLY A 266 32.35 51.82 18.44
C GLY A 266 33.42 51.43 17.42
N LYS A 267 34.69 51.57 17.81
CA LYS A 267 35.86 51.10 17.06
C LYS A 267 35.84 49.56 17.00
N GLY A 268 35.88 49.01 15.79
CA GLY A 268 36.06 47.58 15.55
C GLY A 268 36.74 47.36 14.20
N SER A 269 38.07 47.28 14.23
CA SER A 269 38.93 46.93 13.10
C SER A 269 38.70 45.48 12.67
N GLY A 270 38.35 45.28 11.40
CA GLY A 270 38.28 43.96 10.78
C GLY A 270 38.45 44.09 9.27
N GLN A 271 39.71 44.04 8.82
CA GLN A 271 40.07 43.91 7.41
C GLN A 271 39.46 42.62 6.84
N ARG A 272 38.73 42.72 5.73
CA ARG A 272 38.84 41.76 4.62
C ARG A 272 38.30 42.34 3.32
N SER A 273 39.21 42.29 2.37
CA SER A 273 39.14 42.70 0.98
C SER A 273 38.10 41.89 0.20
N GLY A 274 37.38 42.56 -0.70
CA GLY A 274 36.47 41.95 -1.66
C GLY A 274 36.06 42.99 -2.70
N SER A 275 36.91 43.16 -3.70
CA SER A 275 36.80 44.14 -4.78
C SER A 275 35.81 43.69 -5.86
N GLY A 276 35.14 44.66 -6.49
CA GLY A 276 34.56 44.58 -7.83
C GLY A 276 33.04 44.36 -7.83
N GLY A 277 32.22 45.09 -8.57
CA GLY A 277 32.45 46.13 -9.56
C GLY A 277 31.09 46.59 -10.08
N SER A 278 30.99 47.88 -10.36
CA SER A 278 29.76 48.59 -10.71
C SER A 278 29.21 48.27 -12.09
N SER A 279 27.93 48.61 -12.24
CA SER A 279 27.27 49.19 -13.43
C SER A 279 26.95 48.31 -14.65
N GLY A 280 25.67 48.39 -15.06
CA GLY A 280 25.21 48.01 -16.39
C GLY A 280 23.68 48.10 -16.51
N GLY A 281 23.18 49.26 -16.95
CA GLY A 281 21.79 49.39 -17.40
C GLY A 281 21.61 48.74 -18.78
N GLY A 282 20.37 48.37 -19.11
CA GLY A 282 20.03 47.80 -20.41
C GLY A 282 18.53 47.55 -20.56
N SER A 283 17.91 48.39 -21.38
CA SER A 283 16.53 48.37 -21.84
C SER A 283 16.26 47.35 -22.95
N GLY A 284 15.02 46.87 -23.01
CA GLY A 284 14.31 46.55 -24.27
C GLY A 284 14.52 45.15 -24.85
N GLY A 285 13.42 44.51 -25.26
CA GLY A 285 13.47 43.32 -26.12
C GLY A 285 12.24 42.43 -26.02
N SER A 286 11.31 42.65 -26.95
CA SER A 286 10.17 41.82 -27.30
C SER A 286 10.55 40.39 -27.70
N GLY A 287 9.69 39.41 -27.40
CA GLY A 287 9.84 38.03 -27.86
C GLY A 287 8.57 37.22 -27.69
N SER A 288 7.74 37.21 -28.74
CA SER A 288 6.60 36.32 -28.93
C SER A 288 7.06 34.88 -29.16
N GLY A 289 6.33 33.89 -28.64
CA GLY A 289 6.54 32.48 -28.99
C GLY A 289 5.55 31.57 -28.28
N GLY A 290 4.47 31.21 -28.97
CA GLY A 290 3.41 30.36 -28.45
C GLY A 290 3.68 28.85 -28.57
N GLY A 291 2.86 28.09 -27.84
CA GLY A 291 2.09 26.97 -28.40
C GLY A 291 2.74 25.59 -28.47
N GLY A 292 2.18 24.66 -27.69
CA GLY A 292 2.16 23.20 -27.91
C GLY A 292 3.44 22.48 -27.47
N GLY A 293 3.44 21.37 -26.74
CA GLY A 293 2.41 20.39 -26.46
C GLY A 293 3.08 19.01 -26.43
N SER A 294 2.62 18.13 -25.53
CA SER A 294 2.86 16.67 -25.47
C SER A 294 4.24 16.15 -25.03
N GLY A 295 4.22 15.34 -23.98
CA GLY A 295 5.33 14.45 -23.60
C GLY A 295 5.13 13.87 -22.21
N GLY A 296 4.41 12.75 -22.11
CA GLY A 296 4.08 12.07 -20.86
C GLY A 296 5.32 11.52 -20.14
N GLY A 297 5.34 11.68 -18.81
CA GLY A 297 6.28 11.03 -17.90
C GLY A 297 5.51 10.21 -16.88
N GLY A 298 5.55 8.88 -17.01
CA GLY A 298 5.09 7.97 -15.98
C GLY A 298 6.05 8.00 -14.79
N GLY A 299 5.60 8.58 -13.68
CA GLY A 299 6.33 8.56 -12.41
C GLY A 299 6.07 7.24 -11.67
N GLY A 300 7.08 6.38 -11.60
CA GLY A 300 7.09 5.21 -10.73
C GLY A 300 7.05 5.63 -9.26
N GLY A 301 6.10 5.08 -8.52
CA GLY A 301 5.99 5.27 -7.07
C GLY A 301 7.12 4.53 -6.35
N GLY A 302 8.01 5.29 -5.71
CA GLY A 302 8.99 4.77 -4.76
C GLY A 302 8.29 4.29 -3.48
N GLY A 303 8.50 3.02 -3.12
CA GLY A 303 8.15 2.50 -1.82
C GLY A 303 9.19 2.92 -0.78
N SER A 304 8.78 3.74 0.18
CA SER A 304 9.54 3.99 1.40
C SER A 304 9.35 2.82 2.37
N GLY A 305 10.37 1.98 2.47
CA GLY A 305 10.53 1.02 3.56
C GLY A 305 10.82 1.77 4.86
N GLY A 306 9.83 1.86 5.74
CA GLY A 306 9.98 2.32 7.11
C GLY A 306 10.43 1.16 8.00
N GLY A 307 11.59 1.33 8.63
CA GLY A 307 12.13 0.41 9.63
C GLY A 307 11.31 0.39 10.91
N GLY A 308 11.40 -0.74 11.62
CA GLY A 308 10.92 -0.89 12.99
C GLY A 308 11.98 -1.64 13.80
N SER A 309 12.73 -0.90 14.60
CA SER A 309 13.60 -1.39 15.67
C SER A 309 12.82 -1.40 16.99
N GLY A 310 13.04 -2.41 17.82
CA GLY A 310 12.59 -2.48 19.23
C GLY A 310 12.25 -3.92 19.60
N GLY A 311 12.98 -4.65 20.45
CA GLY A 311 13.78 -4.24 21.60
C GLY A 311 12.88 -4.20 22.84
N GLY A 312 13.02 -5.19 23.74
CA GLY A 312 12.45 -5.08 25.09
C GLY A 312 11.88 -6.37 25.68
N SER A 313 12.72 -7.04 26.47
CA SER A 313 12.41 -8.06 27.47
C SER A 313 11.42 -7.62 28.55
N GLY A 314 10.61 -8.56 29.05
CA GLY A 314 9.82 -8.39 30.27
C GLY A 314 9.33 -9.73 30.81
N GLY A 315 10.08 -10.30 31.75
CA GLY A 315 9.64 -11.44 32.56
C GLY A 315 8.59 -11.04 33.59
N GLY A 316 7.80 -12.00 34.02
CA GLY A 316 6.83 -11.85 35.10
C GLY A 316 6.19 -13.18 35.43
N GLY A 317 6.83 -13.95 36.30
CA GLY A 317 6.20 -15.11 36.94
C GLY A 317 5.14 -14.67 37.93
N GLY A 318 4.10 -15.49 38.09
CA GLY A 318 3.06 -15.29 39.10
C GLY A 318 2.27 -16.58 39.30
N HIS A 319 2.59 -17.28 40.39
CA HIS A 319 1.84 -18.40 40.92
C HIS A 319 0.57 -17.93 41.65
N GLY A 320 -0.44 -18.79 41.69
CA GLY A 320 -1.60 -18.73 42.58
C GLY A 320 -2.78 -19.39 41.87
N GLY A 321 -3.34 -20.51 42.30
CA GLY A 321 -3.61 -20.96 43.66
C GLY A 321 -5.10 -21.33 43.65
N GLY A 322 -5.42 -22.60 43.90
CA GLY A 322 -6.74 -23.16 43.59
C GLY A 322 -7.91 -22.68 44.45
N ARG A 323 -9.11 -23.13 44.04
CA ARG A 323 -10.19 -23.75 44.83
C ARG A 323 -11.48 -23.74 43.99
N ASN A 324 -11.94 -24.92 43.59
CA ASN A 324 -13.14 -25.56 44.15
C ASN A 324 -13.06 -27.06 43.84
#